data_AF-A0A1G1LTJ3-F1
#
_entry.id   AF-A0A1G1LTJ3-F1
#
_cell.length_a   1.000
_cell.length_b   1.000
_cell.length_c   1.000
_cell.angle_alpha   90.00
_cell.angle_beta   90.00
_cell.angle_gamma   90.00
#
_symmetry.space_group_name_H-M   'P 1'
#
loop_
_entity.id
_entity.type
_entity.pdbx_description
1 polymer ?
#
loop_
_entity_poly.entity_id
_entity_poly.type
_entity_poly.pdbx_seq_one_letter_code
_entity_poly.pdbx_strand_id
1 'polypeptide(L)'
;MRSPTDTTIDRLLLLYLLKVAAPFGIDGDVKFQQLVFLSELQLFGKQAKGFHYRFFRYAYGGYSKELQDDLLALGAKKFVDPATWKLGEAGEKVVKVFPSAVAGHAHNEIVATIIGEIVRAYGKYDSAGIVPAVEKIELALPEKPDADAEGVSQQETLPLGHVSFHATLLVPERIETPVEFTLKDDLLAVLQDILK
;
A
#
# COMPACT_ATOMS: atom_id res chain seq x y z
N MET A 1 -2.28 -4.09 -15.74
CA MET A 1 -1.63 -5.32 -15.24
C MET A 1 -0.24 -4.89 -14.82
N ARG A 2 0.15 -5.17 -13.57
CA ARG A 2 1.42 -4.70 -13.01
C ARG A 2 2.61 -5.18 -13.84
N SER A 3 3.58 -4.30 -14.06
CA SER A 3 4.84 -4.65 -14.72
C SER A 3 5.74 -5.49 -13.79
N PRO A 4 6.77 -6.17 -14.31
CA PRO A 4 7.78 -6.82 -13.46
C PRO A 4 8.51 -5.84 -12.53
N THR A 5 8.69 -4.59 -12.98
CA THR A 5 9.25 -3.51 -12.16
C THR A 5 8.31 -3.13 -11.03
N ASP A 6 7.02 -2.93 -11.33
CA ASP A 6 5.98 -2.62 -10.34
C ASP A 6 5.90 -3.72 -9.27
N THR A 7 5.92 -4.98 -9.69
CA THR A 7 5.91 -6.13 -8.78
C THR A 7 7.12 -6.13 -7.85
N THR A 8 8.29 -5.76 -8.37
CA THR A 8 9.53 -5.69 -7.58
C THR A 8 9.48 -4.55 -6.57
N ILE A 9 8.99 -3.37 -6.99
CA ILE A 9 8.79 -2.21 -6.11
C ILE A 9 7.79 -2.55 -5.01
N ASP A 10 6.65 -3.14 -5.36
CA ASP A 10 5.61 -3.52 -4.42
C ASP A 10 6.14 -4.49 -3.37
N ARG A 11 6.86 -5.54 -3.78
CA ARG A 11 7.48 -6.50 -2.84
C ARG A 11 8.52 -5.83 -1.94
N LEU A 12 9.35 -4.93 -2.47
CA LEU A 12 10.31 -4.17 -1.66
C LEU A 12 9.58 -3.30 -0.62
N LEU A 13 8.55 -2.56 -1.03
CA LEU A 13 7.76 -1.70 -0.16
C LEU A 13 6.97 -2.51 0.88
N LEU A 14 6.50 -3.72 0.55
CA LEU A 14 5.85 -4.63 1.51
C LEU A 14 6.83 -5.08 2.60
N LEU A 15 8.04 -5.47 2.22
CA LEU A 15 9.08 -5.84 3.19
C LEU A 15 9.47 -4.65 4.07
N TYR A 16 9.56 -3.44 3.48
CA TYR A 16 9.77 -2.22 4.25
C TYR A 16 8.63 -1.93 5.23
N LEU A 17 7.37 -2.04 4.79
CA LEU A 17 6.21 -1.83 5.66
C LEU A 17 6.21 -2.82 6.83
N LEU A 18 6.48 -4.11 6.58
CA LEU A 18 6.64 -5.11 7.63
C LEU A 18 7.76 -4.75 8.62
N LYS A 19 8.90 -4.24 8.12
CA LYS A 19 10.00 -3.77 8.98
C LYS A 19 9.55 -2.65 9.91
N VAL A 20 8.85 -1.65 9.36
CA VAL A 20 8.38 -0.50 10.13
C VAL A 20 7.26 -0.88 11.09
N ALA A 21 6.42 -1.86 10.73
CA ALA A 21 5.33 -2.35 11.57
C ALA A 21 5.77 -3.31 12.68
N ALA A 22 7.00 -3.84 12.63
CA ALA A 22 7.51 -4.82 13.57
C ALA A 22 7.32 -4.46 15.06
N PRO A 23 7.52 -3.20 15.52
CA PRO A 23 7.29 -2.81 16.92
C PRO A 23 5.83 -2.92 17.37
N PHE A 24 4.88 -2.87 16.43
CA PHE A 24 3.44 -2.94 16.71
C PHE A 24 2.86 -4.34 16.50
N GLY A 25 3.61 -5.22 15.83
CA GLY A 25 3.17 -6.55 15.41
C GLY A 25 2.08 -6.52 14.33
N ILE A 26 1.91 -7.64 13.62
CA ILE A 26 0.79 -7.88 12.72
C ILE A 26 0.12 -9.18 13.18
N ASP A 27 -1.19 -9.13 13.36
CA ASP A 27 -1.98 -10.22 13.94
C ASP A 27 -2.82 -10.99 12.90
N GLY A 28 -2.78 -10.56 11.63
CA GLY A 28 -3.44 -11.25 10.53
C GLY A 28 -3.49 -10.45 9.24
N ASP A 29 -4.03 -11.08 8.20
CA ASP A 29 -4.14 -10.51 6.85
C ASP A 29 -4.95 -9.20 6.84
N VAL A 30 -5.99 -9.09 7.68
CA VAL A 30 -6.86 -7.90 7.73
C VAL A 30 -6.05 -6.66 8.08
N LYS A 31 -5.30 -6.69 9.20
CA LYS A 31 -4.44 -5.58 9.60
C LYS A 31 -3.40 -5.25 8.54
N PHE A 32 -2.77 -6.25 7.95
CA PHE A 32 -1.75 -6.03 6.92
C PHE A 32 -2.32 -5.37 5.66
N GLN A 33 -3.42 -5.91 5.13
CA GLN A 33 -4.14 -5.36 3.98
C GLN A 33 -4.57 -3.91 4.25
N GLN A 34 -5.08 -3.62 5.45
CA GLN A 34 -5.50 -2.27 5.80
C GLN A 34 -4.32 -1.29 5.92
N LEU A 35 -3.18 -1.69 6.49
CA LEU A 35 -2.01 -0.81 6.55
C LEU A 35 -1.47 -0.44 5.17
N VAL A 36 -1.46 -1.39 4.22
CA VAL A 36 -1.04 -1.11 2.85
C VAL A 36 -2.09 -0.26 2.13
N PHE A 37 -3.39 -0.59 2.27
CA PHE A 37 -4.48 0.21 1.70
C PHE A 37 -4.45 1.67 2.17
N LEU A 38 -4.26 1.90 3.47
CA LEU A 38 -4.16 3.24 4.06
C LEU A 38 -2.94 4.00 3.56
N SER A 39 -1.82 3.29 3.34
CA SER A 39 -0.62 3.88 2.74
C SER A 39 -0.89 4.35 1.33
N GLU A 40 -1.53 3.51 0.50
CA GLU A 40 -1.92 3.89 -0.86
C GLU A 40 -2.97 5.00 -0.90
N LEU A 41 -3.93 4.99 0.03
CA LEU A 41 -4.93 6.04 0.08
C LEU A 41 -4.30 7.40 0.42
N GLN A 42 -3.35 7.43 1.35
CA GLN A 42 -2.63 8.65 1.72
C GLN A 42 -1.67 9.12 0.61
N LEU A 43 -1.06 8.18 -0.11
CA LEU A 43 -0.26 8.46 -1.30
C LEU A 43 -1.11 9.07 -2.41
N PHE A 44 -2.27 8.47 -2.69
CA PHE A 44 -3.25 8.98 -3.65
C PHE A 44 -3.67 10.41 -3.33
N GLY A 45 -4.02 10.70 -2.07
CA GLY A 45 -4.38 12.04 -1.62
C GLY A 45 -3.26 13.07 -1.77
N LYS A 46 -2.00 12.63 -1.82
CA LYS A 46 -0.81 13.48 -2.05
C LYS A 46 -0.35 13.47 -3.51
N GLN A 47 -1.14 12.89 -4.42
CA GLN A 47 -0.75 12.66 -5.81
C GLN A 47 0.64 12.01 -5.88
N ALA A 48 0.89 10.96 -5.11
CA ALA A 48 2.12 10.19 -5.14
C ALA A 48 1.81 8.73 -5.43
N LYS A 49 2.74 8.04 -6.09
CA LYS A 49 2.60 6.63 -6.46
C LYS A 49 3.68 5.81 -5.78
N GLY A 50 3.26 4.84 -4.96
CA GLY A 50 4.13 3.95 -4.22
C GLY A 50 3.89 2.50 -4.63
N PHE A 51 2.92 1.85 -3.98
CA PHE A 51 2.46 0.52 -4.36
C PHE A 51 1.61 0.58 -5.65
N HIS A 52 1.51 -0.55 -6.33
CA HIS A 52 0.76 -0.71 -7.58
C HIS A 52 -0.46 -1.63 -7.42
N TYR A 53 -0.86 -1.89 -6.18
CA TYR A 53 -1.98 -2.75 -5.84
C TYR A 53 -3.33 -2.13 -6.17
N ARG A 54 -4.17 -2.88 -6.89
CA ARG A 54 -5.57 -2.52 -7.02
C ARG A 54 -6.33 -2.96 -5.78
N PHE A 55 -7.12 -2.03 -5.22
CA PHE A 55 -7.97 -2.31 -4.06
C PHE A 55 -9.45 -2.26 -4.43
N PHE A 56 -10.21 -3.18 -3.86
CA PHE A 56 -11.66 -3.16 -3.89
C PHE A 56 -12.22 -3.30 -2.47
N ARG A 57 -13.46 -2.88 -2.27
CA ARG A 57 -14.15 -3.00 -0.98
C ARG A 57 -14.46 -4.47 -0.71
N TYR A 58 -13.99 -4.97 0.42
CA TYR A 58 -14.32 -6.29 0.94
C TYR A 58 -14.79 -6.18 2.38
N ALA A 59 -15.24 -7.26 3.02
CA ALA A 59 -15.92 -7.22 4.33
C ALA A 59 -15.24 -6.32 5.38
N TYR A 60 -13.91 -6.34 5.45
CA TYR A 60 -13.11 -5.68 6.49
C TYR A 60 -12.34 -4.43 6.01
N GLY A 61 -12.72 -3.86 4.87
CA GLY A 61 -12.12 -2.63 4.32
C GLY A 61 -11.58 -2.84 2.91
N GLY A 62 -10.45 -2.21 2.60
CA GLY A 62 -9.76 -2.39 1.33
C GLY A 62 -9.08 -3.75 1.25
N TYR A 63 -9.28 -4.47 0.15
CA TYR A 63 -8.58 -5.72 -0.11
C TYR A 63 -7.92 -5.71 -1.49
N SER A 64 -6.69 -6.21 -1.55
CA SER A 64 -5.99 -6.48 -2.80
C SER A 64 -5.59 -7.95 -2.87
N LYS A 65 -6.06 -8.61 -3.94
CA LYS A 65 -5.64 -9.99 -4.25
C LYS A 65 -4.16 -10.03 -4.64
N GLU A 66 -3.70 -9.04 -5.40
CA GLU A 66 -2.32 -8.90 -5.84
C GLU A 66 -1.34 -8.81 -4.66
N LEU A 67 -1.74 -8.09 -3.60
CA LEU A 67 -1.00 -8.01 -2.35
C LEU A 67 -0.93 -9.36 -1.64
N GLN A 68 -2.06 -10.07 -1.57
CA GLN A 68 -2.10 -11.41 -0.97
C GLN A 68 -1.16 -12.36 -1.71
N ASP A 69 -1.21 -12.36 -3.04
CA ASP A 69 -0.39 -13.22 -3.89
C ASP A 69 1.11 -12.92 -3.71
N ASP A 70 1.49 -11.64 -3.60
CA ASP A 70 2.88 -11.25 -3.33
C ASP A 70 3.34 -11.65 -1.92
N LEU A 71 2.50 -11.52 -0.89
CA LEU A 71 2.82 -11.97 0.45
C LEU A 71 3.04 -13.49 0.49
N LEU A 72 2.20 -14.27 -0.20
CA LEU A 72 2.36 -15.71 -0.34
C LEU A 72 3.66 -16.08 -1.06
N ALA A 73 4.01 -15.38 -2.14
CA ALA A 73 5.25 -15.60 -2.87
C ALA A 73 6.49 -15.27 -2.01
N LEU A 74 6.46 -14.16 -1.27
CA LEU A 74 7.51 -13.78 -0.32
C LEU A 74 7.65 -14.80 0.82
N GLY A 75 6.53 -15.32 1.31
CA GLY A 75 6.48 -16.38 2.33
C GLY A 75 7.08 -17.69 1.84
N ALA A 76 6.70 -18.15 0.65
CA ALA A 76 7.24 -19.36 0.04
C ALA A 76 8.76 -19.33 -0.12
N LYS A 77 9.33 -18.14 -0.33
CA LYS A 77 10.77 -17.90 -0.45
C LYS A 77 11.46 -17.49 0.85
N LYS A 78 10.76 -17.55 1.99
CA LYS A 78 11.27 -17.23 3.34
C LYS A 78 11.76 -15.79 3.51
N PHE A 79 11.26 -14.85 2.70
CA PHE A 79 11.46 -13.42 2.96
C PHE A 79 10.60 -12.95 4.14
N VAL A 80 9.42 -13.57 4.32
CA VAL A 80 8.50 -13.35 5.42
C VAL A 80 8.13 -14.70 6.02
N ASP A 81 7.99 -14.76 7.34
CA ASP A 81 7.37 -15.89 8.03
C ASP A 81 5.87 -15.60 8.19
N PRO A 82 4.98 -16.30 7.46
CA PRO A 82 3.54 -16.04 7.50
C PRO A 82 2.89 -16.41 8.84
N ALA A 83 3.53 -17.25 9.66
CA ALA A 83 2.99 -17.60 10.97
C ALA A 83 3.26 -16.51 12.01
N THR A 84 4.41 -15.84 11.90
CA THR A 84 4.81 -14.80 12.88
C THR A 84 4.70 -13.38 12.35
N TRP A 85 4.41 -13.22 11.05
CA TRP A 85 4.36 -11.93 10.35
C TRP A 85 5.66 -11.12 10.46
N LYS A 86 6.79 -11.81 10.57
CA LYS A 86 8.12 -11.20 10.68
C LYS A 86 8.94 -11.44 9.43
N LEU A 87 9.90 -10.56 9.19
CA LEU A 87 10.90 -10.78 8.15
C LEU A 87 11.75 -12.00 8.49
N GLY A 88 11.98 -12.86 7.49
CA GLY A 88 13.02 -13.87 7.54
C GLY A 88 14.41 -13.25 7.31
N GLU A 89 15.46 -14.06 7.43
CA GLU A 89 16.84 -13.58 7.21
C GLU A 89 17.04 -12.97 5.81
N ALA A 90 16.44 -13.58 4.79
CA ALA A 90 16.46 -13.06 3.42
C ALA A 90 15.71 -11.72 3.30
N GLY A 91 14.56 -11.59 3.96
CA GLY A 91 13.78 -10.34 4.01
C GLY A 91 14.57 -9.21 4.67
N GLU A 92 15.20 -9.50 5.81
CA GLU A 92 16.07 -8.53 6.50
C GLU A 92 17.26 -8.09 5.64
N LYS A 93 17.85 -8.97 4.83
CA LYS A 93 18.92 -8.61 3.89
C LYS A 93 18.42 -7.67 2.79
N VAL A 94 17.24 -7.94 2.22
CA VAL A 94 16.64 -7.07 1.21
C VAL A 94 16.27 -5.71 1.80
N VAL A 95 15.64 -5.66 2.97
CA VAL A 95 15.26 -4.37 3.58
C VAL A 95 16.47 -3.50 3.93
N LYS A 96 17.65 -4.09 4.18
CA LYS A 96 18.90 -3.33 4.38
C LYS A 96 19.32 -2.49 3.18
N VAL A 97 18.87 -2.80 1.97
CA VAL A 97 19.13 -1.96 0.78
C VAL A 97 18.08 -0.86 0.59
N PHE A 98 16.99 -0.87 1.38
CA PHE A 98 15.95 0.15 1.29
C PHE A 98 16.46 1.58 1.52
N PRO A 99 17.34 1.86 2.51
CA PRO A 99 17.89 3.21 2.68
C PRO A 99 18.63 3.73 1.45
N SER A 100 19.33 2.87 0.68
CA SER A 100 19.99 3.28 -0.56
C SER A 100 19.03 3.51 -1.72
N ALA A 101 17.83 2.91 -1.68
CA ALA A 101 16.76 3.21 -2.61
C ALA A 101 16.13 4.59 -2.33
N VAL A 102 16.13 5.03 -1.07
CA VAL A 102 15.43 6.23 -0.63
C VAL A 102 16.35 7.46 -0.55
N ALA A 103 17.54 7.32 0.04
CA ALA A 103 18.40 8.44 0.38
C ALA A 103 18.80 9.26 -0.86
N GLY A 104 18.45 10.56 -0.84
CA GLY A 104 18.75 11.47 -1.93
C GLY A 104 17.77 11.36 -3.11
N HIS A 105 16.66 10.63 -2.96
CA HIS A 105 15.60 10.52 -3.94
C HIS A 105 14.29 11.06 -3.35
N ALA A 106 14.01 12.35 -3.59
CA ALA A 106 12.93 13.09 -2.92
C ALA A 106 11.56 12.40 -3.00
N HIS A 107 11.21 11.80 -4.15
CA HIS A 107 9.93 11.09 -4.31
C HIS A 107 9.88 9.82 -3.47
N ASN A 108 10.99 9.08 -3.36
CA ASN A 108 11.05 7.86 -2.57
C ASN A 108 11.00 8.17 -1.07
N GLU A 109 11.60 9.29 -0.66
CA GLU A 109 11.53 9.79 0.71
C GLU A 109 10.08 10.13 1.11
N ILE A 110 9.30 10.74 0.22
CA ILE A 110 7.88 11.02 0.42
C ILE A 110 7.12 9.70 0.65
N VAL A 111 7.33 8.72 -0.21
CA VAL A 111 6.64 7.42 -0.14
C VAL A 111 7.00 6.67 1.14
N ALA A 112 8.29 6.57 1.47
CA ALA A 112 8.76 5.93 2.69
C ALA A 112 8.22 6.62 3.95
N THR A 113 8.17 7.96 3.94
CA THR A 113 7.62 8.76 5.04
C THR A 113 6.15 8.48 5.26
N ILE A 114 5.34 8.45 4.19
CA ILE A 114 3.90 8.17 4.27
C ILE A 114 3.64 6.78 4.84
N ILE A 115 4.36 5.75 4.35
CA ILE A 115 4.26 4.39 4.91
C ILE A 115 4.56 4.42 6.41
N GLY A 116 5.63 5.10 6.82
CA GLY A 116 6.00 5.24 8.22
C GLY A 116 4.96 5.98 9.06
N GLU A 117 4.34 7.03 8.53
CA GLU A 117 3.26 7.78 9.18
C GLU A 117 2.02 6.91 9.39
N ILE A 118 1.59 6.16 8.37
CA ILE A 118 0.45 5.26 8.45
C ILE A 118 0.69 4.15 9.45
N VAL A 119 1.86 3.52 9.43
CA VAL A 119 2.20 2.47 10.41
C VAL A 119 2.24 3.04 11.83
N ARG A 120 2.76 4.27 12.04
CA ARG A 120 2.72 4.90 13.37
C ARG A 120 1.31 5.22 13.84
N ALA A 121 0.45 5.68 12.93
CA ALA A 121 -0.93 6.08 13.26
C ALA A 121 -1.83 4.86 13.54
N TYR A 122 -1.71 3.81 12.73
CA TYR A 122 -2.63 2.67 12.72
C TYR A 122 -2.02 1.35 13.19
N GLY A 123 -0.70 1.24 13.28
CA GLY A 123 -0.02 0.00 13.67
C GLY A 123 -0.43 -0.50 15.06
N LYS A 124 -0.79 0.41 15.98
CA LYS A 124 -1.26 0.06 17.33
C LYS A 124 -2.60 -0.71 17.38
N TYR A 125 -3.40 -0.64 16.31
CA TYR A 125 -4.66 -1.36 16.26
C TYR A 125 -4.42 -2.84 15.95
N ASP A 126 -5.24 -3.70 16.52
CA ASP A 126 -5.39 -5.08 16.08
C ASP A 126 -6.35 -5.15 14.87
N SER A 127 -6.55 -6.34 14.33
CA SER A 127 -7.45 -6.56 13.19
C SER A 127 -8.90 -6.14 13.50
N ALA A 128 -9.37 -6.25 14.74
CA ALA A 128 -10.71 -5.83 15.13
C ALA A 128 -10.84 -4.29 15.27
N GLY A 129 -9.79 -3.62 15.74
CA GLY A 129 -9.76 -2.18 15.98
C GLY A 129 -9.47 -1.34 14.73
N ILE A 130 -8.72 -1.88 13.76
CA ILE A 130 -8.39 -1.15 12.53
C ILE A 130 -9.60 -1.03 11.58
N VAL A 131 -10.45 -2.05 11.52
CA VAL A 131 -11.65 -2.08 10.65
C VAL A 131 -12.58 -0.89 10.89
N PRO A 132 -13.08 -0.61 12.11
CA PRO A 132 -13.95 0.54 12.33
C PRO A 132 -13.24 1.88 12.16
N ALA A 133 -11.91 1.93 12.24
CA ALA A 133 -11.15 3.14 11.92
C ALA A 133 -11.11 3.39 10.41
N VAL A 134 -10.90 2.32 9.62
CA VAL A 134 -10.86 2.37 8.16
C VAL A 134 -12.24 2.64 7.55
N GLU A 135 -13.31 2.08 8.11
CA GLU A 135 -14.68 2.30 7.60
C GLU A 135 -15.16 3.76 7.70
N LYS A 136 -14.57 4.54 8.62
CA LYS A 136 -14.88 5.96 8.81
C LYS A 136 -14.15 6.88 7.82
N ILE A 137 -13.23 6.35 7.04
CA ILE A 137 -12.47 7.15 6.11
C ILE A 137 -13.37 7.58 4.96
N GLU A 138 -13.37 8.87 4.71
CA GLU A 138 -14.11 9.48 3.62
C GLU A 138 -13.34 9.34 2.31
N LEU A 139 -14.02 8.77 1.31
CA LEU A 139 -13.52 8.65 -0.05
C LEU A 139 -14.24 9.68 -0.93
N ALA A 140 -13.48 10.43 -1.71
CA ALA A 140 -14.05 11.30 -2.74
C ALA A 140 -14.66 10.45 -3.85
N LEU A 141 -15.94 10.70 -4.16
CA LEU A 141 -16.59 10.06 -5.30
C LEU A 141 -16.16 10.76 -6.60
N PRO A 142 -16.05 10.01 -7.72
CA PRO A 142 -15.87 10.63 -9.03
C PRO A 142 -17.09 11.52 -9.34
N GLU A 143 -16.83 12.74 -9.83
CA GLU A 143 -17.90 13.65 -10.25
C GLU A 143 -18.80 12.96 -11.28
N LYS A 144 -20.12 12.98 -11.06
CA LYS A 144 -21.06 12.47 -12.05
C LYS A 144 -21.02 13.42 -13.25
N PRO A 145 -20.87 12.91 -14.49
CA PRO A 145 -20.85 13.76 -15.68
C PRO A 145 -22.20 14.45 -15.98
N ASP A 146 -23.27 14.11 -15.25
CA ASP A 146 -24.64 14.59 -15.52
C ASP A 146 -25.13 15.71 -14.56
N ALA A 147 -24.24 16.36 -13.80
CA ALA A 147 -24.61 17.50 -12.94
C ALA A 147 -24.54 18.85 -13.68
N ASP A 148 -25.10 18.91 -14.88
CA ASP A 148 -25.42 20.16 -15.57
C ASP A 148 -26.71 20.76 -14.98
N ALA A 149 -26.62 21.40 -13.81
CA ALA A 149 -27.51 22.49 -13.41
C ALA A 149 -27.04 23.08 -12.08
N GLU A 150 -26.59 24.33 -12.15
CA GLU A 150 -26.43 25.24 -11.01
C GLU A 150 -25.32 24.90 -9.99
N GLY A 151 -24.15 25.48 -10.23
CA GLY A 151 -23.37 26.18 -9.21
C GLY A 151 -22.89 25.36 -8.00
N VAL A 152 -21.57 25.17 -7.96
CA VAL A 152 -20.76 24.53 -6.89
C VAL A 152 -20.74 23.01 -7.00
N SER A 153 -19.76 22.48 -7.74
CA SER A 153 -19.36 21.08 -7.65
C SER A 153 -18.79 20.81 -6.26
N GLN A 154 -19.65 20.40 -5.33
CA GLN A 154 -19.20 19.78 -4.09
C GLN A 154 -18.81 18.35 -4.42
N GLN A 155 -17.52 18.05 -4.34
CA GLN A 155 -17.01 16.70 -4.48
C GLN A 155 -17.59 15.86 -3.35
N GLU A 156 -18.63 15.06 -3.63
CA GLU A 156 -19.31 14.25 -2.62
C GLU A 156 -18.30 13.26 -2.01
N THR A 157 -18.18 13.26 -0.69
CA THR A 157 -17.42 12.25 0.03
C THR A 157 -18.36 11.19 0.61
N LEU A 158 -17.89 9.93 0.63
CA LEU A 158 -18.63 8.82 1.21
C LEU A 158 -17.72 8.04 2.15
N PRO A 159 -18.16 7.73 3.38
CA PRO A 159 -17.46 6.80 4.25
C PRO A 159 -17.26 5.46 3.56
N LEU A 160 -16.06 4.88 3.67
CA LEU A 160 -15.74 3.57 3.09
C LEU A 160 -16.72 2.48 3.54
N GLY A 161 -17.23 2.57 4.77
CA GLY A 161 -18.26 1.67 5.29
C GLY A 161 -19.52 1.59 4.43
N HIS A 162 -19.88 2.68 3.75
CA HIS A 162 -21.07 2.78 2.90
C HIS A 162 -20.81 2.44 1.42
N VAL A 163 -19.55 2.23 1.04
CA VAL A 163 -19.20 1.79 -0.31
C VAL A 163 -19.64 0.33 -0.49
N SER A 164 -20.28 0.03 -1.62
CA SER A 164 -20.73 -1.33 -1.93
C SER A 164 -19.57 -2.33 -1.97
N PHE A 165 -19.81 -3.56 -1.52
CA PHE A 165 -18.82 -4.63 -1.66
C PHE A 165 -18.44 -4.83 -3.14
N HIS A 166 -17.17 -5.18 -3.35
CA HIS A 166 -16.52 -5.34 -4.65
C HIS A 166 -16.40 -4.07 -5.50
N ALA A 167 -16.86 -2.92 -5.02
CA ALA A 167 -16.55 -1.66 -5.67
C ALA A 167 -15.04 -1.42 -5.69
N THR A 168 -14.53 -0.94 -6.82
CA THR A 168 -13.13 -0.57 -6.95
C THR A 168 -12.86 0.69 -6.13
N LEU A 169 -11.86 0.63 -5.25
CA LEU A 169 -11.49 1.72 -4.34
C LEU A 169 -10.30 2.51 -4.87
N LEU A 170 -9.23 1.80 -5.27
CA LEU A 170 -8.00 2.41 -5.76
C LEU A 170 -7.47 1.64 -6.96
N VAL A 171 -7.08 2.38 -7.99
CA VAL A 171 -6.44 1.87 -9.20
C VAL A 171 -5.19 2.71 -9.47
N PRO A 172 -4.02 2.31 -8.95
CA PRO A 172 -2.80 3.12 -9.06
C PRO A 172 -2.39 3.48 -10.49
N GLU A 173 -2.73 2.63 -11.46
CA GLU A 173 -2.48 2.87 -12.90
C GLU A 173 -3.23 4.10 -13.46
N ARG A 174 -4.25 4.62 -12.78
CA ARG A 174 -5.01 5.81 -13.20
C ARG A 174 -4.46 7.12 -12.64
N ILE A 175 -3.44 7.05 -11.78
CA ILE A 175 -2.84 8.23 -11.15
C ILE A 175 -1.75 8.75 -12.08
N GLU A 176 -2.00 9.89 -12.72
CA GLU A 176 -0.98 10.64 -13.42
C GLU A 176 -0.26 11.56 -12.42
N THR A 177 0.97 11.21 -12.05
CA THR A 177 1.76 12.01 -11.11
C THR A 177 3.25 12.01 -11.46
N PRO A 178 3.95 13.15 -11.26
CA PRO A 178 5.41 13.18 -11.31
C PRO A 178 6.08 12.55 -10.07
N VAL A 179 5.34 12.32 -8.97
CA VAL A 179 5.87 11.77 -7.72
C VAL A 179 5.65 10.26 -7.70
N GLU A 180 6.62 9.51 -8.20
CA GLU A 180 6.58 8.04 -8.25
C GLU A 180 7.81 7.43 -7.57
N PHE A 181 7.60 6.35 -6.83
CA PHE A 181 8.70 5.55 -6.29
C PHE A 181 9.41 4.83 -7.43
N THR A 182 10.71 5.09 -7.59
CA THR A 182 11.51 4.43 -8.63
C THR A 182 12.78 3.84 -8.05
N LEU A 183 13.34 2.84 -8.73
CA LEU A 183 14.61 2.22 -8.39
C LEU A 183 15.63 2.55 -9.47
N LYS A 184 16.88 2.78 -9.07
CA LYS A 184 18.00 2.85 -10.03
C LYS A 184 18.14 1.50 -10.73
N ASP A 185 18.54 1.51 -12.00
CA ASP A 185 18.57 0.31 -12.85
C ASP A 185 19.43 -0.82 -12.28
N ASP A 186 20.57 -0.47 -11.66
CA ASP A 186 21.47 -1.42 -11.01
C ASP A 186 20.81 -2.13 -9.83
N LEU A 187 20.14 -1.36 -8.97
CA LEU A 187 19.40 -1.89 -7.82
C LEU A 187 18.15 -2.68 -8.26
N LEU A 188 17.45 -2.19 -9.27
CA LEU A 188 16.27 -2.84 -9.82
C LEU A 188 16.61 -4.22 -10.37
N ALA A 189 17.67 -4.34 -11.16
CA ALA A 189 18.10 -5.61 -11.74
C ALA A 189 18.42 -6.65 -10.65
N VAL A 190 19.13 -6.24 -9.61
CA VAL A 190 19.46 -7.09 -8.46
C VAL A 190 18.19 -7.54 -7.72
N LEU A 191 17.29 -6.59 -7.43
CA LEU A 191 16.05 -6.88 -6.72
C LEU A 191 15.10 -7.74 -7.54
N GLN A 192 15.03 -7.56 -8.86
CA GLN A 192 14.22 -8.42 -9.73
C GLN A 192 14.68 -9.87 -9.69
N ASP A 193 16.00 -10.13 -9.66
CA ASP A 193 16.50 -11.50 -9.57
C ASP A 193 16.20 -12.16 -8.21
N ILE A 194 16.30 -11.37 -7.13
CA ILE A 194 16.09 -11.84 -5.76
C ILE A 194 14.60 -12.00 -5.44
N LEU A 195 13.77 -11.02 -5.82
CA LEU A 195 12.36 -10.90 -5.47
C LEU A 195 11.40 -11.39 -6.56
N LYS A 196 11.88 -12.01 -7.65
CA LYS A 196 11.00 -12.68 -8.65
C LYS A 196 10.02 -13.64 -7.99
#